data_AF-A0A7X5TN73-F1
#
_entry.id   AF-A0A7X5TN73-F1
#
_cell.length_a   1.000
_cell.length_b   1.000
_cell.length_c   1.000
_cell.angle_alpha   90.00
_cell.angle_beta   90.00
_cell.angle_gamma   90.00
#
_symmetry.space_group_name_H-M   'P 1'
#
loop_
_entity.id
_entity.type
_entity.pdbx_description
1 polymer ?
#
loop_
_entity_poly.entity_id
_entity_poly.type
_entity_poly.pdbx_seq_one_letter_code
_entity_poly.pdbx_strand_id
1 'polypeptide(L)' 'MITTQNDWHPADIIAALRKRGTTLAALSRESGLSPSTLSNALIRRWPKGERIIADRLGVHPSEIWPSRYFNKNGVLIK' A
#
# COMPACT_ATOMS: atom_id res chain seq x y z
N MET A 1 -4.88 25.76 2.10
CA MET A 1 -3.66 24.99 2.42
C MET A 1 -3.79 23.66 1.70
N ILE A 2 -2.96 23.40 0.70
CA ILE A 2 -2.99 22.15 -0.07
C ILE A 2 -2.25 21.09 0.74
N THR A 3 -2.98 20.30 1.52
CA THR A 3 -2.45 19.11 2.17
C THR A 3 -2.19 18.08 1.08
N THR A 4 -0.98 18.08 0.53
CA THR A 4 -0.47 16.93 -0.23
C THR A 4 -0.41 15.76 0.73
N GLN A 5 -1.47 14.96 0.79
CA GLN A 5 -1.45 13.69 1.49
C GLN A 5 -0.35 12.85 0.84
N ASN A 6 0.76 12.72 1.54
CA ASN A 6 1.95 12.07 1.03
C ASN A 6 1.80 10.56 1.22
N ASP A 7 2.21 9.79 0.22
CA ASP A 7 2.19 8.34 0.33
C ASP A 7 3.05 7.90 1.52
N TRP A 8 2.66 6.80 2.17
CA TRP A 8 3.44 6.20 3.24
C TRP A 8 4.82 5.84 2.71
N HIS A 9 5.84 6.06 3.54
CA HIS A 9 7.17 5.61 3.20
C HIS A 9 7.19 4.07 3.12
N PRO A 10 7.89 3.45 2.15
CA PRO A 10 7.98 1.99 2.04
C PRO A 10 8.42 1.30 3.34
N ALA A 11 9.30 1.95 4.10
CA ALA A 11 9.74 1.43 5.40
C ALA A 11 8.62 1.43 6.46
N ASP A 12 7.73 2.41 6.46
CA ASP A 12 6.59 2.46 7.38
C ASP A 12 5.57 1.36 7.08
N ILE A 13 5.34 1.08 5.79
CA ILE A 13 4.49 -0.04 5.35
C ILE A 13 5.09 -1.37 5.83
N ILE A 14 6.40 -1.56 5.64
CA ILE A 14 7.11 -2.77 6.11
C ILE A 14 7.06 -2.88 7.64
N ALA A 15 7.25 -1.76 8.35
CA ALA A 15 7.18 -1.73 9.81
C ALA A 15 5.77 -2.04 10.31
N ALA A 16 4.73 -1.50 9.68
CA ALA A 16 3.33 -1.77 10.02
C ALA A 16 2.98 -3.25 9.79
N LEU A 17 3.43 -3.84 8.68
CA LEU A 17 3.28 -5.28 8.42
C LEU A 17 4.00 -6.13 9.48
N ARG A 18 5.22 -5.74 9.85
CA ARG A 18 5.99 -6.41 10.92
C ARG A 18 5.31 -6.30 12.28
N LYS A 19 4.73 -5.14 12.62
CA LYS A 19 3.94 -4.95 13.85
C LYS A 19 2.70 -5.86 13.88
N ARG A 20 2.14 -6.20 12.71
CA ARG A 20 1.07 -7.20 12.54
C ARG A 20 1.56 -8.66 12.52
N GLY A 21 2.87 -8.88 12.72
CA GLY A 21 3.47 -10.22 12.71
C GLY A 21 3.61 -10.84 11.32
N THR A 22 3.57 -10.04 10.25
CA THR A 22 3.73 -10.53 8.88
C THR A 22 4.84 -9.78 8.12
N THR A 23 5.20 -10.29 6.95
CA THR A 23 6.16 -9.68 6.04
C THR A 23 5.58 -9.65 4.64
N LEU A 24 6.08 -8.76 3.76
CA LEU A 24 5.67 -8.73 2.36
C LEU A 24 5.84 -10.10 1.67
N ALA A 25 6.93 -10.81 1.96
CA ALA A 25 7.16 -12.13 1.41
C ALA A 25 6.12 -13.16 1.91
N ALA A 26 5.76 -13.11 3.20
CA ALA A 26 4.72 -13.99 3.76
C ALA A 26 3.35 -13.66 3.15
N LEU A 27 2.98 -12.38 3.08
CA LEU A 27 1.73 -11.91 2.49
C LEU A 27 1.63 -12.26 1.00
N SER A 28 2.75 -12.18 0.27
CA SER A 28 2.81 -12.59 -1.13
C SER A 28 2.53 -14.09 -1.28
N ARG A 29 3.11 -14.94 -0.43
CA ARG A 29 2.87 -16.40 -0.44
C ARG A 29 1.41 -16.72 -0.12
N GLU A 30 0.84 -16.04 0.87
CA GLU A 30 -0.57 -16.18 1.25
C GLU A 30 -1.51 -15.80 0.09
N SER A 31 -1.12 -14.79 -0.69
CA SER A 31 -1.86 -14.37 -1.89
C SER A 31 -1.59 -15.22 -3.14
N GLY A 32 -0.78 -16.28 -3.05
CA GLY A 32 -0.39 -17.12 -4.20
C GLY A 32 0.53 -16.44 -5.20
N LEU A 33 1.24 -15.38 -4.81
CA LEU A 33 2.11 -14.58 -5.65
C LEU A 33 3.58 -14.83 -5.31
N SER A 34 4.46 -14.69 -6.31
CA SER A 34 5.91 -14.73 -6.07
C SER A 34 6.34 -13.63 -5.09
N PRO A 35 7.23 -13.91 -4.11
CA PRO A 35 7.61 -12.98 -3.04
C PRO A 35 8.04 -11.59 -3.54
N SER A 36 8.65 -11.54 -4.72
CA SER A 36 9.14 -10.33 -5.38
C SER A 36 8.02 -9.48 -6.01
N THR A 37 6.89 -10.10 -6.36
CA THR A 37 5.78 -9.44 -7.05
C THR A 37 5.09 -8.43 -6.13
N LEU A 38 4.93 -8.76 -4.84
CA LEU A 38 4.29 -7.83 -3.90
C LEU A 38 5.16 -6.62 -3.56
N SER A 39 6.49 -6.77 -3.58
CA SER A 39 7.42 -5.65 -3.42
C SER A 39 7.28 -4.60 -4.52
N ASN A 40 6.85 -5.00 -5.74
CA ASN A 40 6.60 -4.04 -6.82
C ASN A 40 5.46 -3.06 -6.50
N ALA A 41 4.51 -3.43 -5.61
CA ALA A 41 3.42 -2.54 -5.17
C ALA A 41 3.94 -1.28 -4.44
N LEU A 42 5.12 -1.36 -3.82
CA LEU A 42 5.70 -0.22 -3.13
C LEU A 42 6.24 0.84 -4.10
N ILE A 43 6.70 0.40 -5.27
CA ILE A 43 7.42 1.25 -6.24
C ILE A 43 6.47 1.69 -7.36
N ARG A 44 5.63 0.79 -7.86
CA ARG A 44 4.74 1.01 -9.01
C ARG A 44 3.28 0.95 -8.59
N ARG A 45 2.42 1.69 -9.31
CA ARG A 45 0.97 1.68 -9.09
C ARG A 45 0.45 0.29 -9.44
N TRP A 46 0.10 -0.48 -8.42
CA TRP A 46 -0.40 -1.83 -8.60
C TRP A 46 -1.62 -2.06 -7.70
N PRO A 47 -2.82 -1.70 -8.17
CA PRO A 47 -4.04 -1.67 -7.33
C PRO A 47 -4.33 -2.98 -6.61
N LYS A 48 -4.01 -4.13 -7.24
CA LYS A 48 -4.20 -5.45 -6.63
C LYS A 48 -3.24 -5.68 -5.45
N GLY A 49 -1.96 -5.36 -5.60
CA GLY A 49 -0.96 -5.50 -4.54
C GLY A 49 -1.16 -4.48 -3.41
N GLU A 50 -1.50 -3.24 -3.77
CA GLU A 50 -1.86 -2.19 -2.82
C GLU A 50 -3.03 -2.65 -1.94
N ARG A 51 -4.07 -3.24 -2.55
CA ARG A 51 -5.24 -3.75 -1.83
C ARG A 51 -4.90 -4.91 -0.91
N ILE A 52 -4.02 -5.84 -1.31
CA ILE A 52 -3.56 -6.95 -0.46
C ILE A 52 -2.84 -6.40 0.79
N ILE A 53 -1.96 -5.42 0.62
CA ILE A 53 -1.23 -4.79 1.72
C ILE A 53 -2.20 -4.04 2.64
N ALA A 54 -3.10 -3.25 2.07
CA ALA A 54 -4.06 -2.45 2.80
C ALA A 54 -5.05 -3.31 3.59
N ASP A 55 -5.55 -4.40 2.98
CA ASP A 55 -6.41 -5.40 3.63
C ASP A 55 -5.72 -5.99 4.86
N ARG A 56 -4.45 -6.40 4.73
CA ARG A 56 -3.68 -6.94 5.85
C ARG A 56 -3.45 -5.92 6.97
N LEU A 57 -3.31 -4.66 6.62
CA LEU A 57 -3.18 -3.54 7.56
C LEU A 57 -4.53 -3.07 8.12
N GLY A 58 -5.65 -3.53 7.55
CA GLY A 58 -7.01 -3.14 7.95
C GLY A 58 -7.35 -1.69 7.62
N VAL A 59 -6.70 -1.11 6.61
CA VAL A 59 -6.89 0.28 6.17
C VAL A 59 -7.28 0.30 4.69
N HIS A 60 -7.80 1.42 4.21
CA HIS A 60 -8.06 1.56 2.77
C HIS A 60 -6.74 1.83 2.02
N PRO A 61 -6.52 1.29 0.80
CA PRO A 61 -5.28 1.57 0.04
C PRO A 61 -5.06 3.07 -0.23
N SER A 62 -6.11 3.88 -0.23
CA SER A 62 -6.00 5.33 -0.33
C SER A 62 -5.45 6.01 0.92
N GLU A 63 -5.45 5.36 2.08
CA GLU A 63 -4.78 5.89 3.28
C GLU A 63 -3.26 5.69 3.22
N ILE A 64 -2.83 4.60 2.57
CA ILE A 64 -1.41 4.29 2.38
C ILE A 64 -0.86 5.06 1.19
N TRP A 65 -1.60 5.12 0.08
CA TRP A 65 -1.20 5.81 -1.15
C TRP A 65 -2.19 6.89 -1.60
N PRO A 66 -2.45 7.92 -0.78
CA PRO A 66 -3.42 8.97 -1.12
C PRO A 66 -3.11 9.68 -2.44
N SER A 67 -1.84 9.85 -2.81
CA SER A 67 -1.44 10.45 -4.09
C SER A 67 -1.92 9.64 -5.31
N ARG A 68 -2.12 8.33 -5.12
CA ARG A 68 -2.62 7.43 -6.16
C ARG A 68 -4.14 7.39 -6.24
N TYR A 69 -4.89 7.85 -5.24
CA TYR A 69 -6.35 7.76 -5.23
C TYR A 69 -7.04 9.13 -5.21
N PHE A 70 -6.33 10.19 -4.82
CA PHE A 70 -6.85 11.55 -4.79
C PHE A 70 -6.04 12.47 -5.68
N ASN A 71 -6.71 13.39 -6.36
CA ASN A 71 -6.03 14.49 -7.03
C ASN A 71 -5.57 15.54 -6.00
N LYS A 72 -4.80 16.55 -6.45
CA LYS A 72 -4.29 17.66 -5.60
C LYS A 72 -5.40 18.46 -4.87
N ASN A 73 -6.65 18.30 -5.29
CA ASN A 73 -7.82 18.97 -4.72
C ASN A 73 -8.62 18.04 -3.77
N GLY A 74 -8.13 16.83 -3.47
CA GLY A 74 -8.80 15.86 -2.60
C GLY A 74 -9.97 15.13 -3.26
N VAL A 75 -10.13 15.23 -4.59
CA VAL A 75 -11.18 14.53 -5.33
C VAL A 75 -10.67 13.15 -5.75
N LEU A 76 -11.48 12.11 -5.53
CA LEU A 76 -11.19 10.74 -5.96
C LEU A 76 -10.98 10.71 -7.49
N ILE A 77 -9.81 10.25 -7.93
CA ILE A 77 -9.51 10.05 -9.36
C ILE A 77 -10.20 8.76 -9.80
N LYS A 78 -11.27 8.90 -10.61
CA LYS A 78 -12.09 7.82 -11.15
C LYS A 78 -11.44 7.17 -12.37
#